data_AF-A0A401T8M0-F1
#
_entry.id   AF-A0A401T8M0-F1
#
_cell.length_a   1.000
_cell.length_b   1.000
_cell.length_c   1.000
_cell.angle_alpha   90.00
_cell.angle_beta   90.00
_cell.angle_gamma   90.00
#
_symmetry.space_group_name_H-M   'P 1'
#
loop_
_entity.id
_entity.type
_entity.pdbx_description
1 polymer ?
#
loop_
_entity_poly.entity_id
_entity_poly.type
_entity_poly.pdbx_seq_one_letter_code
_entity_poly.pdbx_strand_id
1 'polypeptide(L)'
;KALYNMCRELHSAKFLEKDQANVYPDLIGDRFLGHFLALSPDYCFILEGEDGVCGCVAGALEVRSFSKGCEAAWFPAMQEKYAKPTALHNLTPTQ
;
A
#
# COMPACT_ATOMS: atom_id res chain seq x y z
N LYS A 1 3.93 -9.45 -5.59
CA LYS A 1 4.16 -8.43 -6.65
C LYS A 1 2.95 -8.24 -7.57
N ALA A 2 2.35 -9.29 -8.14
CA ALA A 2 1.16 -9.16 -9.00
C ALA A 2 -0.02 -8.41 -8.34
N LEU A 3 -0.32 -8.75 -7.08
CA LEU A 3 -1.35 -8.07 -6.29
C LEU A 3 -1.14 -6.55 -6.14
N TYR A 4 0.09 -6.11 -5.87
CA TYR A 4 0.42 -4.69 -5.70
C TYR A 4 0.41 -3.94 -7.04
N ASN A 5 0.77 -4.62 -8.14
CA ASN A 5 0.64 -4.06 -9.48
C ASN A 5 -0.83 -3.80 -9.82
N MET A 6 -1.71 -4.77 -9.57
CA MET A 6 -3.15 -4.63 -9.76
C MET A 6 -3.72 -3.47 -8.92
N CYS A 7 -3.33 -3.35 -7.64
CA CYS A 7 -3.75 -2.21 -6.81
C CYS A 7 -3.31 -0.86 -7.38
N ARG A 8 -2.08 -0.77 -7.90
CA ARG A 8 -1.55 0.45 -8.53
C ARG A 8 -2.32 0.80 -9.81
N GLU A 9 -2.58 -0.18 -10.67
CA GLU A 9 -3.34 0.02 -11.90
C GLU A 9 -4.78 0.48 -11.63
N LEU A 10 -5.47 -0.17 -10.70
CA LEU A 10 -6.80 0.24 -10.26
C LEU A 10 -6.80 1.66 -9.67
N HIS A 11 -5.78 2.01 -8.88
CA HIS A 11 -5.64 3.35 -8.33
C HIS A 11 -5.40 4.39 -9.44
N SER A 12 -4.48 4.14 -10.37
CA SER A 12 -4.20 5.05 -11.50
C SER A 12 -5.39 5.23 -12.44
N ALA A 13 -6.26 4.22 -12.58
CA ALA A 13 -7.48 4.32 -13.36
C ALA A 13 -8.57 5.15 -12.68
N LYS A 14 -8.60 5.17 -11.34
CA LYS A 14 -9.64 5.85 -10.55
C LYS A 14 -9.25 7.23 -10.02
N PHE A 15 -7.96 7.48 -9.83
CA PHE A 15 -7.44 8.68 -9.15
C PHE A 15 -6.34 9.35 -9.99
N LEU A 16 -6.39 10.69 -10.07
CA LEU A 16 -5.46 11.50 -10.87
C LEU A 16 -4.13 11.81 -10.15
N GLU A 17 -3.97 11.41 -8.89
CA GLU A 17 -2.75 11.62 -8.11
C GLU A 17 -1.66 10.60 -8.49
N LYS A 18 -0.74 11.02 -9.37
CA LYS A 18 0.33 10.15 -9.89
C LYS A 18 1.69 10.32 -9.23
N ASP A 19 1.90 11.42 -8.50
CA ASP A 19 3.26 11.91 -8.22
C ASP A 19 4.03 11.02 -7.22
N GLN A 20 3.38 10.59 -6.13
CA GLN A 20 4.05 9.75 -5.12
C GLN A 20 4.12 8.26 -5.49
N ALA A 21 3.19 7.78 -6.33
CA ALA A 21 3.16 6.38 -6.78
C ALA A 21 4.34 6.02 -7.69
N ASN A 22 4.93 7.00 -8.38
CA ASN A 22 6.14 6.81 -9.19
C ASN A 22 7.41 6.68 -8.35
N VAL A 23 7.48 7.39 -7.22
CA VAL A 23 8.65 7.34 -6.33
C VAL A 23 8.64 6.07 -5.48
N TYR A 24 7.46 5.65 -5.03
CA TYR A 24 7.27 4.49 -4.17
C TYR A 24 6.29 3.49 -4.80
N PRO A 25 6.77 2.52 -5.60
CA PRO A 25 5.90 1.65 -6.39
C PRO A 25 4.99 0.73 -5.56
N ASP A 26 5.35 0.49 -4.30
CA ASP A 26 4.59 -0.34 -3.35
C ASP A 26 3.63 0.45 -2.47
N LEU A 27 3.72 1.80 -2.45
CA LEU A 27 2.96 2.66 -1.52
C LEU A 27 1.45 2.42 -1.61
N ILE A 28 0.94 2.27 -2.82
CA ILE A 28 -0.49 2.03 -3.04
C ILE A 28 -0.90 0.66 -2.49
N GLY A 29 -0.10 -0.39 -2.73
CA GLY A 29 -0.38 -1.72 -2.21
C GLY A 29 -0.32 -1.76 -0.68
N ASP A 30 0.70 -1.13 -0.09
CA ASP A 30 0.85 -1.05 1.37
C ASP A 30 -0.26 -0.24 2.04
N ARG A 31 -0.75 0.81 1.36
CA ARG A 31 -1.88 1.62 1.86
C ARG A 31 -3.19 0.84 1.91
N PHE A 32 -3.49 0.01 0.91
CA PHE A 32 -4.80 -0.65 0.80
C PHE A 32 -4.83 -2.07 1.31
N LEU A 33 -3.72 -2.82 1.18
CA LEU A 33 -3.67 -4.25 1.46
C LEU A 33 -2.57 -4.65 2.44
N GLY A 34 -1.49 -3.89 2.53
CA GLY A 34 -0.30 -4.30 3.29
C GLY A 34 -0.60 -4.63 4.75
N HIS A 35 -1.46 -3.85 5.43
CA HIS A 35 -1.87 -4.15 6.81
C HIS A 35 -2.63 -5.47 6.94
N PHE A 36 -3.49 -5.80 5.97
CA PHE A 36 -4.22 -7.07 5.99
C PHE A 36 -3.28 -8.25 5.76
N LEU A 37 -2.37 -8.12 4.79
CA LEU A 37 -1.38 -9.17 4.50
C LEU A 37 -0.43 -9.41 5.67
N ALA A 38 -0.10 -8.37 6.43
CA ALA A 38 0.80 -8.47 7.58
C ALA A 38 0.11 -8.97 8.85
N LEU A 39 -1.11 -8.52 9.14
CA LEU A 39 -1.77 -8.74 10.43
C LEU A 39 -2.95 -9.72 10.37
N SER A 40 -3.45 -10.04 9.18
CA SER A 40 -4.58 -10.96 8.97
C SER A 40 -4.44 -11.75 7.65
N PRO A 41 -3.29 -12.42 7.42
CA PRO A 41 -3.04 -13.13 6.16
C PRO A 41 -4.06 -14.24 5.88
N ASP A 42 -4.59 -14.89 6.93
CA ASP A 42 -5.58 -15.96 6.82
C ASP A 42 -6.92 -15.49 6.23
N TYR A 43 -7.15 -14.17 6.17
CA TYR A 43 -8.34 -13.53 5.63
C TYR A 43 -8.05 -12.75 4.34
N CYS A 44 -6.95 -13.07 3.66
CA CYS A 44 -6.56 -12.47 2.39
C CYS A 44 -6.59 -13.53 1.28
N PHE A 45 -7.45 -13.32 0.29
CA PHE A 45 -7.64 -14.23 -0.83
C PHE A 45 -7.44 -13.50 -2.15
N ILE A 46 -6.84 -14.20 -3.10
CA ILE A 46 -6.65 -13.73 -4.47
C ILE A 46 -7.58 -14.49 -5.40
N LEU A 47 -8.02 -13.80 -6.46
CA LEU A 47 -8.69 -14.39 -7.59
C LEU A 47 -7.70 -14.47 -8.73
N GLU A 48 -7.44 -15.67 -9.22
CA GLU A 48 -6.59 -15.94 -10.38
C GLU A 48 -7.46 -16.40 -11.55
N GLY A 49 -7.28 -15.77 -12.71
CA GLY A 49 -7.83 -16.21 -13.99
C GLY A 49 -6.73 -16.76 -14.90
N GLU A 50 -7.06 -16.97 -16.16
CA GLU A 50 -6.14 -17.53 -17.16
C GLU A 50 -4.89 -16.67 -17.39
N ASP A 51 -5.02 -15.34 -17.27
CA ASP A 51 -3.93 -14.36 -17.44
C ASP A 51 -3.23 -13.98 -16.11
N GLY A 52 -3.53 -14.68 -15.01
CA GLY A 52 -2.97 -14.44 -13.68
C GLY A 52 -3.93 -13.75 -12.71
N VAL A 53 -3.40 -13.03 -11.72
CA VAL A 53 -4.20 -12.40 -10.64
C VAL A 53 -5.12 -11.33 -11.23
N CYS A 54 -6.43 -11.51 -11.09
CA CYS A 54 -7.45 -10.59 -11.60
C CYS A 54 -8.30 -9.95 -10.49
N GLY A 55 -8.12 -10.35 -9.23
CA GLY A 55 -8.81 -9.73 -8.10
C GLY A 55 -8.26 -10.16 -6.74
N CYS A 56 -8.72 -9.49 -5.69
CA CYS A 56 -8.48 -9.90 -4.31
C CYS A 56 -9.61 -9.48 -3.38
N VAL A 57 -9.77 -10.22 -2.29
CA VAL A 57 -10.54 -9.80 -1.12
C VAL A 57 -9.66 -9.95 0.10
N ALA A 58 -9.65 -8.94 0.96
CA ALA A 58 -8.90 -8.94 2.21
C ALA A 58 -9.81 -8.44 3.32
N GLY A 59 -9.65 -9.03 4.50
CA GLY A 59 -10.43 -8.65 5.67
C GLY A 59 -9.70 -8.93 6.96
N ALA A 60 -10.32 -8.50 8.05
CA ALA A 60 -9.89 -8.84 9.40
C ALA A 60 -11.11 -9.36 10.17
N LEU A 61 -10.94 -10.46 10.89
CA LEU A 61 -12.04 -11.05 11.65
C LEU A 61 -12.50 -10.15 12.80
N GLU A 62 -11.54 -9.56 13.53
CA GLU A 62 -11.81 -8.71 14.69
C GLU A 62 -11.17 -7.34 14.51
N VAL A 63 -12.01 -6.34 14.24
CA VAL A 63 -11.57 -4.99 13.86
C VAL A 63 -10.77 -4.30 14.96
N ARG A 64 -11.11 -4.50 16.24
CA ARG A 64 -10.43 -3.78 17.34
C ARG A 64 -8.98 -4.24 17.50
N SER A 65 -8.75 -5.54 17.42
CA SER A 65 -7.42 -6.15 17.52
C SER A 65 -6.59 -5.81 16.29
N PHE A 66 -7.22 -5.83 15.11
CA PHE A 66 -6.59 -5.40 13.87
C PHE A 66 -6.14 -3.93 13.92
N SER A 67 -7.03 -3.01 14.31
CA SER A 67 -6.70 -1.59 14.43
C SER A 67 -5.57 -1.33 15.43
N LYS A 68 -5.58 -2.01 16.58
CA LYS A 68 -4.48 -1.93 17.55
C LYS A 68 -3.14 -2.40 16.95
N GLY A 69 -3.15 -3.49 16.19
CA GLY A 69 -1.96 -3.97 15.48
C GLY A 69 -1.48 -2.97 14.43
N CYS A 70 -2.40 -2.33 13.71
CA CYS A 70 -2.06 -1.28 12.75
C CYS A 70 -1.38 -0.09 13.43
N GLU A 71 -1.94 0.40 14.53
CA GLU A 71 -1.39 1.52 15.31
C GLU A 71 -0.04 1.20 15.94
N ALA A 72 0.11 -0.01 16.50
CA ALA A 72 1.31 -0.40 17.22
C ALA A 72 2.49 -0.76 16.30
N ALA A 73 2.23 -1.31 15.11
CA ALA A 73 3.28 -1.88 14.27
C ALA A 73 3.23 -1.39 12.81
N TRP A 74 2.06 -1.43 12.16
CA TRP A 74 1.99 -1.15 10.72
C TRP A 74 2.25 0.32 10.38
N PHE A 75 1.52 1.26 10.99
CA PHE A 75 1.65 2.68 10.67
C PHE A 75 3.05 3.23 11.00
N PRO A 76 3.67 2.91 12.15
CA PRO A 76 5.05 3.33 12.41
C PRO A 76 6.03 2.82 11.33
N ALA A 77 5.95 1.55 10.94
CA ALA A 77 6.81 0.98 9.90
C ALA A 77 6.59 1.65 8.53
N MET A 78 5.34 1.96 8.17
CA MET A 78 5.03 2.65 6.91
C MET A 78 5.49 4.11 6.91
N GLN A 79 5.46 4.80 8.05
CA GLN A 79 5.97 6.16 8.18
C GLN A 79 7.50 6.21 8.02
N GLU A 80 8.21 5.21 8.52
CA GLU A 80 9.65 5.06 8.32
C GLU A 80 9.99 4.71 6.86
N LYS A 81 9.26 3.74 6.29
CA LYS A 81 9.44 3.30 4.89
C LYS A 81 9.15 4.40 3.87
N TYR A 82 8.16 5.24 4.14
CA TYR A 82 7.69 6.31 3.25
C TYR A 82 7.88 7.69 3.89
N ALA A 83 9.12 7.97 4.31
CA ALA A 83 9.46 9.26 4.88
C ALA A 83 8.96 10.39 3.96
N LYS A 84 8.23 11.34 4.55
CA LYS A 84 7.75 12.53 3.83
C LYS A 84 8.96 13.21 3.19
N PRO A 85 8.89 13.66 1.92
CA PRO A 85 9.90 14.54 1.37
C PRO A 85 10.04 15.72 2.32
N THR A 86 11.16 15.82 3.02
CA THR A 86 11.47 17.01 3.80
C THR A 86 11.56 18.15 2.78
N ALA A 87 10.93 19.29 3.07
CA ALA A 87 10.97 20.48 2.22
C ALA A 87 12.41 20.95 1.85
N LEU A 88 13.43 20.35 2.47
CA LEU A 88 14.84 20.56 2.22
C LEU A 88 15.34 20.03 0.86
N HIS A 89 14.65 19.07 0.22
CA HIS A 89 15.05 18.57 -1.10
C HIS A 89 14.79 19.57 -2.26
N ASN A 90 13.90 20.56 -2.07
CA ASN A 90 13.56 21.53 -3.11
C ASN A 90 14.51 22.74 -3.18
N LEU A 91 15.60 22.75 -2.42
CA LEU A 91 16.66 23.75 -2.54
C LEU A 91 17.88 23.15 -3.23
N THR A 92 17.76 22.83 -4.52
CA THR A 92 18.95 22.90 -5.38
C THR A 92 19.34 24.39 -5.48
N PRO A 93 20.53 24.82 -5.03
CA PRO A 93 21.01 26.13 -5.42
C PRO A 93 21.27 26.07 -6.92
N THR A 94 20.53 26.86 -7.67
CA THR A 94 20.79 27.13 -9.08
C THR A 94 22.27 27.51 -9.22
N GLN A 95 23.04 26.64 -9.87
CA GLN A 95 24.35 26.97 -10.44
C GLN A 95 24.13 27.52 -11.85
#